data_AF-A0A6I5C1L4-F1
#
_entry.id   AF-A0A6I5C1L4-F1
#
_cell.length_a   1.000
_cell.length_b   1.000
_cell.length_c   1.000
_cell.angle_alpha   90.00
_cell.angle_beta   90.00
_cell.angle_gamma   90.00
#
_symmetry.space_group_name_H-M   'P 1'
#
loop_
_entity.id
_entity.type
_entity.pdbx_description
1 polymer ?
#
loop_
_entity_poly.entity_id
_entity_poly.type
_entity_poly.pdbx_seq_one_letter_code
_entity_poly.pdbx_strand_id
1 'polypeptide(L)'
;ATPAGAVTADALVATLEKLLPRGSFSSQEGRGTDTPVAGRTVSPYARVVYDDGRGGAAVAVSVNRLLPGSEEARRTAQCPDGAFIAFDDCSAAKLADGSTLMVLQGYEYPNRRGGTKLWSAELVAPDGEHVSVREWNAAAEKDSPVTRERPPLDSAGLKALATAREWRDF
;
A
#
# COMPACT_ATOMS: atom_id res chain seq x y z
N ALA A 1 22.26 -10.99 -15.81
CA ALA A 1 22.79 -10.66 -14.48
C ALA A 1 21.97 -9.50 -13.95
N THR A 2 21.28 -9.68 -12.83
CA THR A 2 20.58 -8.60 -12.13
C THR A 2 21.62 -7.56 -11.70
N PRO A 3 21.41 -6.25 -11.97
CA PRO A 3 22.33 -5.23 -11.48
C PRO A 3 22.45 -5.34 -9.95
N ALA A 4 23.67 -5.27 -9.42
CA ALA A 4 23.86 -5.15 -7.99
C ALA A 4 23.13 -3.88 -7.51
N GLY A 5 22.12 -4.05 -6.64
CA GLY A 5 21.25 -2.96 -6.16
C GLY A 5 19.90 -2.85 -6.87
N ALA A 6 19.54 -3.75 -7.79
CA ALA A 6 18.18 -3.79 -8.33
C ALA A 6 17.22 -4.43 -7.32
N VAL A 7 16.09 -3.76 -7.09
CA VAL A 7 14.96 -4.29 -6.33
C VAL A 7 14.34 -5.42 -7.14
N THR A 8 14.15 -6.58 -6.53
CA THR A 8 13.48 -7.73 -7.17
C THR A 8 12.03 -7.86 -6.68
N ALA A 9 11.17 -8.43 -7.52
CA ALA A 9 9.80 -8.76 -7.15
C ALA A 9 9.74 -9.68 -5.91
N ASP A 10 10.55 -10.73 -5.90
CA ASP A 10 10.56 -11.73 -4.83
C ASP A 10 10.98 -11.14 -3.48
N ALA A 11 11.93 -10.21 -3.46
CA ALA A 11 12.37 -9.56 -2.23
C ALA A 11 11.28 -8.67 -1.63
N LEU A 12 10.53 -7.93 -2.46
CA LEU A 12 9.39 -7.13 -2.01
C LEU A 12 8.26 -8.00 -1.46
N VAL A 13 7.92 -9.09 -2.16
CA VAL A 13 6.88 -10.04 -1.73
C VAL A 13 7.27 -10.68 -0.40
N ALA A 14 8.49 -11.20 -0.28
CA ALA A 14 8.96 -11.80 0.97
C ALA A 14 8.98 -10.80 2.13
N THR A 15 9.31 -9.53 1.86
CA THR A 15 9.26 -8.46 2.87
C THR A 15 7.82 -8.17 3.31
N LEU A 16 6.89 -8.08 2.37
CA LEU A 16 5.46 -7.90 2.66
C LEU A 16 4.92 -9.04 3.53
N GLU A 17 5.17 -10.30 3.16
CA GLU A 17 4.73 -11.46 3.93
C GLU A 17 5.33 -11.49 5.34
N LYS A 18 6.60 -11.10 5.49
CA LYS A 18 7.28 -11.00 6.80
C LYS A 18 6.68 -9.93 7.71
N LEU A 19 6.26 -8.81 7.14
CA LEU A 19 5.74 -7.66 7.88
C LEU A 19 4.27 -7.80 8.25
N LEU A 20 3.51 -8.58 7.48
CA LEU A 20 2.12 -8.86 7.80
C LEU A 20 1.99 -9.75 9.06
N PRO A 21 0.90 -9.61 9.82
CA PRO A 21 0.64 -10.49 10.96
C PRO A 21 0.53 -11.96 10.53
N ARG A 22 0.54 -12.87 11.51
CA ARG A 22 0.42 -14.31 11.22
C ARG A 22 -0.82 -14.62 10.37
N GLY A 23 -0.64 -15.42 9.34
CA GLY A 23 -1.69 -15.90 8.44
C GLY A 23 -1.09 -16.70 7.29
N SER A 24 -1.93 -17.02 6.29
CA SER A 24 -1.52 -17.68 5.05
C SER A 24 -1.50 -16.69 3.88
N PHE A 25 -0.61 -16.94 2.92
CA PHE A 25 -0.43 -16.10 1.74
C PHE A 25 -0.66 -16.90 0.45
N SER A 26 -1.21 -16.23 -0.55
CA SER A 26 -1.47 -16.78 -1.89
C SER A 26 -1.48 -15.67 -2.94
N SER A 27 -1.50 -16.05 -4.22
CA SER A 27 -1.59 -15.09 -5.34
C SER A 27 -0.55 -13.98 -5.27
N GLN A 28 0.68 -14.35 -4.92
CA GLN A 28 1.82 -13.45 -4.88
C GLN A 28 2.06 -12.85 -6.26
N GLU A 29 2.13 -11.53 -6.30
CA GLU A 29 2.50 -10.77 -7.47
C GLU A 29 3.53 -9.74 -7.05
N GLY A 30 4.51 -9.48 -7.90
CA GLY A 30 5.51 -8.48 -7.62
C GLY A 30 6.15 -7.95 -8.88
N ARG A 31 6.76 -6.79 -8.76
CA ARG A 31 7.57 -6.19 -9.80
C ARG A 31 8.70 -5.41 -9.16
N GLY A 32 9.92 -5.75 -9.56
CA GLY A 32 11.13 -5.05 -9.18
C GLY A 32 11.52 -3.96 -10.19
N THR A 33 12.61 -3.25 -9.88
CA THR A 33 13.25 -2.31 -10.83
C THR A 33 14.15 -3.02 -11.84
N ASP A 34 14.40 -4.32 -11.63
CA ASP A 34 15.09 -5.23 -12.53
C ASP A 34 14.29 -5.62 -13.79
N THR A 35 12.99 -5.32 -13.80
CA THR A 35 12.06 -5.68 -14.89
C THR A 35 11.47 -4.42 -15.53
N PRO A 36 12.10 -3.86 -16.58
CA PRO A 36 11.57 -2.71 -17.30
C PRO A 36 10.22 -3.02 -17.95
N VAL A 37 9.26 -2.10 -17.83
CA VAL A 37 7.99 -2.19 -18.58
C VAL A 37 8.05 -1.20 -19.73
N ALA A 38 7.93 -1.71 -20.97
CA ALA A 38 8.07 -0.93 -22.19
C ALA A 38 9.37 -0.06 -22.22
N GLY A 39 10.47 -0.61 -21.69
CA GLY A 39 11.76 0.07 -21.64
C GLY A 39 11.89 1.15 -20.57
N ARG A 40 10.94 1.27 -19.63
CA ARG A 40 10.97 2.22 -18.53
C ARG A 40 11.06 1.51 -17.18
N THR A 41 11.86 2.05 -16.28
CA THR A 41 11.81 1.70 -14.86
C THR A 41 10.47 2.15 -14.31
N VAL A 42 9.75 1.22 -13.68
CA VAL A 42 8.45 1.45 -13.06
C VAL A 42 8.58 1.28 -11.56
N SER A 43 7.67 1.89 -10.80
CA SER A 43 7.69 1.78 -9.36
C SER A 43 7.59 0.31 -8.93
N PRO A 44 8.50 -0.15 -8.04
CA PRO A 44 8.41 -1.47 -7.46
C PRO A 44 7.10 -1.65 -6.69
N TYR A 45 6.53 -2.83 -6.77
CA TYR A 45 5.36 -3.19 -5.96
C TYR A 45 5.35 -4.67 -5.62
N ALA A 46 4.64 -5.02 -4.56
CA ALA A 46 4.25 -6.37 -4.22
C ALA A 46 2.78 -6.41 -3.84
N ARG A 47 2.14 -7.54 -4.12
CA ARG A 47 0.77 -7.84 -3.75
C ARG A 47 0.67 -9.29 -3.31
N VAL A 48 -0.10 -9.54 -2.27
CA VAL A 48 -0.46 -10.88 -1.81
C VAL A 48 -1.95 -10.94 -1.47
N VAL A 49 -2.53 -12.12 -1.53
CA VAL A 49 -3.78 -12.42 -0.83
C VAL A 49 -3.41 -12.99 0.54
N TYR A 50 -3.71 -12.22 1.58
CA TYR A 50 -3.50 -12.54 2.99
C TYR A 50 -4.78 -13.09 3.61
N ASP A 51 -4.69 -14.21 4.31
CA ASP A 51 -5.81 -14.78 5.08
C ASP A 51 -5.38 -15.09 6.52
N ASP A 52 -6.01 -14.39 7.47
CA ASP A 52 -5.84 -14.57 8.92
C ASP A 52 -6.83 -15.59 9.53
N GLY A 53 -7.56 -16.33 8.68
CA GLY A 53 -8.63 -17.26 9.06
C GLY A 53 -10.04 -16.65 8.96
N ARG A 54 -10.16 -15.39 8.53
CA ARG A 54 -11.45 -14.69 8.32
C ARG A 54 -11.78 -14.44 6.84
N GLY A 55 -11.03 -15.04 5.91
CA GLY A 55 -11.25 -15.00 4.46
C GLY A 55 -10.23 -14.14 3.71
N GLY A 56 -9.74 -14.58 2.55
CA GLY A 56 -8.64 -13.91 1.84
C GLY A 56 -8.88 -12.44 1.47
N ALA A 57 -7.88 -11.60 1.70
CA ALA A 57 -7.87 -10.17 1.44
C ALA A 57 -6.60 -9.76 0.69
N ALA A 58 -6.73 -8.97 -0.37
CA ALA A 58 -5.58 -8.43 -1.07
C ALA A 58 -4.90 -7.36 -0.22
N VAL A 59 -3.57 -7.43 -0.11
CA VAL A 59 -2.72 -6.37 0.42
C VAL A 59 -1.64 -6.09 -0.61
N ALA A 60 -1.47 -4.82 -0.95
CA ALA A 60 -0.48 -4.34 -1.88
C ALA A 60 0.38 -3.25 -1.24
N VAL A 61 1.66 -3.23 -1.62
CA VAL A 61 2.60 -2.18 -1.27
C VAL A 61 3.35 -1.73 -2.51
N SER A 62 3.57 -0.42 -2.65
CA SER A 62 4.53 0.11 -3.62
C SER A 62 5.48 1.08 -2.94
N VAL A 63 6.73 1.03 -3.37
CA VAL A 63 7.78 1.93 -2.91
C VAL A 63 8.21 2.78 -4.11
N ASN A 64 8.27 4.09 -3.94
CA ASN A 64 8.77 4.99 -4.96
C ASN A 64 9.39 6.25 -4.33
N ARG A 65 9.84 7.18 -5.17
CA ARG A 65 10.28 8.49 -4.72
C ARG A 65 9.41 9.60 -5.28
N LEU A 66 9.19 10.61 -4.46
CA LEU A 66 8.58 11.89 -4.81
C LEU A 66 9.62 12.99 -4.64
N LEU A 67 9.48 14.08 -5.38
CA LEU A 67 10.38 15.23 -5.22
C LEU A 67 10.16 15.87 -3.84
N PRO A 68 11.19 15.98 -2.97
CA PRO A 68 11.04 16.58 -1.64
C PRO A 68 10.49 18.01 -1.71
N GLY A 69 9.52 18.32 -0.85
CA GLY A 69 8.91 19.65 -0.76
C GLY A 69 7.97 20.00 -1.93
N SER A 70 7.80 19.12 -2.92
CA SER A 70 6.87 19.32 -4.03
C SER A 70 5.41 19.37 -3.57
N GLU A 71 4.54 19.90 -4.43
CA GLU A 71 3.09 19.87 -4.22
C GLU A 71 2.56 18.43 -4.26
N GLU A 72 3.11 17.59 -5.13
CA GLU A 72 2.79 16.17 -5.22
C GLU A 72 3.09 15.46 -3.88
N ALA A 73 4.30 15.57 -3.37
CA ALA A 73 4.69 14.99 -2.07
C ALA A 73 3.77 15.44 -0.92
N ARG A 74 3.35 16.71 -0.95
CA ARG A 74 2.40 17.25 0.05
C ARG A 74 1.01 16.64 -0.12
N ARG A 75 0.47 16.56 -1.33
CA ARG A 75 -0.88 16.06 -1.60
C ARG A 75 -1.02 14.56 -1.39
N THR A 76 0.01 13.79 -1.69
CA THR A 76 -0.01 12.32 -1.55
C THR A 76 -0.30 11.86 -0.12
N ALA A 77 0.27 12.54 0.89
CA ALA A 77 0.03 12.23 2.30
C ALA A 77 -0.94 13.21 2.98
N GLN A 78 -1.93 13.74 2.24
CA GLN A 78 -3.03 14.55 2.77
C GLN A 78 -4.36 13.84 2.61
N CYS A 79 -5.26 14.06 3.57
CA CYS A 79 -6.63 13.62 3.42
C CYS A 79 -7.28 14.33 2.23
N PRO A 80 -8.00 13.60 1.37
CA PRO A 80 -8.72 14.23 0.27
C PRO A 80 -9.86 15.10 0.80
N ASP A 81 -10.32 16.03 -0.01
CA ASP A 81 -11.50 16.82 0.29
C ASP A 81 -12.75 15.95 0.13
N GLY A 82 -13.48 15.77 1.23
CA GLY A 82 -14.70 14.97 1.32
C GLY A 82 -15.83 15.45 0.40
N ALA A 83 -15.78 16.69 -0.09
CA ALA A 83 -16.71 17.20 -1.10
C ALA A 83 -16.50 16.54 -2.47
N PHE A 84 -15.29 16.06 -2.77
CA PHE A 84 -14.93 15.46 -4.06
C PHE A 84 -14.70 13.96 -3.98
N ILE A 85 -14.19 13.46 -2.85
CA ILE A 85 -13.90 12.04 -2.64
C ILE A 85 -14.61 11.58 -1.37
N ALA A 86 -15.60 10.70 -1.53
CA ALA A 86 -16.28 10.10 -0.39
C ALA A 86 -15.38 9.05 0.29
N PHE A 87 -15.20 9.18 1.60
CA PHE A 87 -14.50 8.23 2.46
C PHE A 87 -15.24 8.04 3.78
N ASP A 88 -14.97 6.92 4.46
CA ASP A 88 -15.55 6.62 5.78
C ASP A 88 -14.73 7.28 6.90
N ASP A 89 -13.40 7.26 6.81
CA ASP A 89 -12.50 7.95 7.75
C ASP A 89 -11.19 8.35 7.06
N CYS A 90 -10.57 9.43 7.54
CA CYS A 90 -9.24 9.83 7.12
C CYS A 90 -8.48 10.53 8.23
N SER A 91 -7.22 10.16 8.41
CA SER A 91 -6.29 10.87 9.29
C SER A 91 -4.97 11.12 8.58
N ALA A 92 -4.38 12.30 8.80
CA ALA A 92 -3.04 12.63 8.34
C ALA A 92 -2.26 13.26 9.48
N ALA A 93 -1.02 12.80 9.70
CA ALA A 93 -0.19 13.28 10.79
C ALA A 93 1.30 13.27 10.42
N LYS A 94 2.04 14.23 10.99
CA LYS A 94 3.49 14.23 10.94
C LYS A 94 4.05 13.31 12.03
N LEU A 95 4.99 12.44 11.65
CA LEU A 95 5.67 11.50 12.53
C LEU A 95 6.94 12.12 13.14
N ALA A 96 7.50 11.46 14.15
CA ALA A 96 8.67 11.94 14.89
C ALA A 96 9.94 12.03 14.02
N ASP A 97 10.04 11.20 12.97
CA ASP A 97 11.14 11.24 12.00
C ASP A 97 10.94 12.31 10.90
N GLY A 98 9.86 13.09 10.99
CA GLY A 98 9.52 14.14 10.05
C GLY A 98 8.65 13.71 8.87
N SER A 99 8.42 12.40 8.69
CA SER A 99 7.55 11.87 7.65
C SER A 99 6.10 12.31 7.85
N THR A 100 5.33 12.41 6.77
CA THR A 100 3.88 12.59 6.83
C THR A 100 3.22 11.26 6.49
N LEU A 101 2.31 10.80 7.35
CA LEU A 101 1.53 9.59 7.14
C LEU A 101 0.07 9.97 7.02
N MET A 102 -0.58 9.51 5.96
CA MET A 102 -2.02 9.54 5.80
C MET A 102 -2.58 8.11 5.84
N VAL A 103 -3.71 7.92 6.50
CA VAL A 103 -4.51 6.68 6.48
C VAL A 103 -5.92 7.04 6.06
N LEU A 104 -6.41 6.37 5.01
CA LEU A 104 -7.73 6.59 4.42
C LEU A 104 -8.52 5.28 4.44
N GLN A 105 -9.75 5.34 4.92
CA GLN A 105 -10.69 4.22 4.90
C GLN A 105 -11.86 4.56 4.01
N GLY A 106 -12.11 3.75 2.98
CA GLY A 106 -13.24 3.97 2.08
C GLY A 106 -13.59 2.74 1.26
N TYR A 107 -13.96 2.99 0.01
CA TYR A 107 -14.44 1.99 -0.94
C TYR A 107 -13.65 2.08 -2.25
N GLU A 108 -13.48 0.93 -2.91
CA GLU A 108 -12.84 0.86 -4.23
C GLU A 108 -13.61 1.69 -5.27
N TYR A 109 -14.95 1.69 -5.17
CA TYR A 109 -15.81 2.51 -6.01
C TYR A 109 -16.46 3.63 -5.20
N PRO A 110 -16.48 4.88 -5.69
CA PRO A 110 -17.16 5.99 -5.02
C PRO A 110 -18.65 5.74 -4.77
N ASN A 111 -19.31 5.02 -5.69
CA ASN A 111 -20.72 4.63 -5.56
C ASN A 111 -20.92 3.36 -4.69
N ARG A 112 -19.86 2.84 -4.07
CA ARG A 112 -19.85 1.68 -3.17
C ARG A 112 -20.36 0.38 -3.81
N ARG A 113 -20.36 0.28 -5.15
CA ARG A 113 -20.81 -0.92 -5.86
C ARG A 113 -20.00 -2.15 -5.40
N GLY A 114 -20.71 -3.24 -5.12
CA GLY A 114 -20.10 -4.50 -4.69
C GLY A 114 -19.67 -4.54 -3.23
N GLY A 115 -19.73 -3.43 -2.49
CA GLY A 115 -19.32 -3.38 -1.09
C GLY A 115 -17.82 -3.55 -0.85
N THR A 116 -17.00 -3.52 -1.90
CA THR A 116 -15.54 -3.66 -1.81
C THR A 116 -14.95 -2.43 -1.13
N LYS A 117 -14.43 -2.64 0.07
CA LYS A 117 -13.68 -1.64 0.82
C LYS A 117 -12.24 -1.58 0.32
N LEU A 118 -11.71 -0.36 0.31
CA LEU A 118 -10.31 -0.07 0.03
C LEU A 118 -9.81 0.83 1.16
N TRP A 119 -8.88 0.31 1.95
CA TRP A 119 -8.18 1.10 2.96
C TRP A 119 -6.73 1.28 2.51
N SER A 120 -6.15 2.45 2.81
CA SER A 120 -4.79 2.77 2.38
C SER A 120 -4.02 3.55 3.42
N ALA A 121 -2.70 3.46 3.32
CA ALA A 121 -1.77 4.33 4.02
C ALA A 121 -0.68 4.83 3.08
N GLU A 122 -0.45 6.14 3.11
CA GLU A 122 0.55 6.83 2.30
C GLU A 122 1.57 7.48 3.23
N LEU A 123 2.81 6.99 3.22
CA LEU A 123 3.93 7.57 3.95
C LEU A 123 4.82 8.35 2.99
N VAL A 124 5.02 9.64 3.26
CA VAL A 124 5.99 10.48 2.55
C VAL A 124 7.05 10.96 3.53
N ALA A 125 8.28 10.48 3.38
CA ALA A 125 9.42 10.90 4.19
C ALA A 125 10.01 12.25 3.72
N PRO A 126 10.75 12.97 4.59
CA PRO A 126 11.35 14.26 4.25
C PRO A 126 12.32 14.23 3.07
N ASP A 127 12.97 13.09 2.84
CA ASP A 127 13.91 12.85 1.74
C ASP A 127 13.23 12.39 0.44
N GLY A 128 11.90 12.31 0.44
CA GLY A 128 11.10 11.96 -0.72
C GLY A 128 10.83 10.47 -0.89
N GLU A 129 11.26 9.60 0.03
CA GLU A 129 10.79 8.21 0.04
C GLU A 129 9.25 8.19 0.22
N HIS A 130 8.60 7.36 -0.59
CA HIS A 130 7.15 7.19 -0.60
C HIS A 130 6.78 5.71 -0.53
N VAL A 131 5.99 5.35 0.48
CA VAL A 131 5.43 4.01 0.65
C VAL A 131 3.91 4.11 0.61
N SER A 132 3.30 3.46 -0.38
CA SER A 132 1.85 3.33 -0.49
C SER A 132 1.46 1.90 -0.12
N VAL A 133 0.58 1.76 0.86
CA VAL A 133 -0.04 0.50 1.26
C VAL A 133 -1.52 0.57 0.91
N ARG A 134 -2.05 -0.48 0.29
CA ARG A 134 -3.47 -0.62 -0.03
C ARG A 134 -3.94 -2.01 0.36
N GLU A 135 -5.14 -2.09 0.91
CA GLU A 135 -5.77 -3.36 1.23
C GLU A 135 -7.26 -3.35 0.92
N TRP A 136 -7.77 -4.55 0.61
CA TRP A 136 -9.16 -4.76 0.26
C TRP A 136 -9.78 -5.84 1.16
N ASN A 137 -11.10 -5.78 1.34
CA ASN A 137 -11.86 -6.83 2.01
C ASN A 137 -12.25 -8.01 1.09
N ALA A 138 -11.51 -8.16 -0.01
CA ALA A 138 -11.68 -9.16 -1.06
C ALA A 138 -10.29 -9.59 -1.58
N ALA A 139 -10.22 -10.73 -2.28
CA ALA A 139 -8.94 -11.29 -2.77
C ALA A 139 -8.32 -10.49 -3.95
N ALA A 140 -9.05 -9.53 -4.52
CA ALA A 140 -8.56 -8.59 -5.51
C ALA A 140 -9.38 -7.29 -5.45
N GLU A 141 -8.94 -6.28 -6.21
CA GLU A 141 -9.58 -4.96 -6.27
C GLU A 141 -11.00 -5.00 -6.86
N LYS A 142 -11.13 -4.94 -8.19
CA LYS A 142 -12.39 -4.72 -8.89
C LYS A 142 -13.12 -6.03 -9.15
N ASP A 143 -14.44 -6.00 -8.95
CA ASP A 143 -15.37 -7.09 -9.22
C ASP A 143 -15.06 -8.44 -8.51
N SER A 144 -14.08 -8.47 -7.59
CA SER A 144 -13.79 -9.63 -6.74
C SER A 144 -14.86 -9.76 -5.66
N PRO A 145 -15.38 -10.98 -5.37
CA PRO A 145 -16.32 -11.17 -4.28
C PRO A 145 -15.71 -10.75 -2.93
N VAL A 146 -16.45 -9.96 -2.17
CA VAL A 146 -16.11 -9.64 -0.78
C VAL A 146 -16.06 -10.91 0.05
N THR A 147 -14.97 -11.10 0.79
CA THR A 147 -14.72 -12.28 1.63
C THR A 147 -14.89 -11.99 3.12
N ARG A 148 -14.80 -10.70 3.50
CA ARG A 148 -14.87 -10.23 4.89
C ARG A 148 -15.48 -8.83 5.00
N GLU A 149 -15.95 -8.46 6.19
CA GLU A 149 -16.64 -7.17 6.40
C GLU A 149 -15.71 -5.95 6.19
N ARG A 150 -14.47 -6.05 6.66
CA ARG A 150 -13.45 -4.99 6.60
C ARG A 150 -12.12 -5.57 6.14
N PRO A 151 -11.22 -4.76 5.54
CA PRO A 151 -9.85 -5.19 5.29
C PRO A 151 -9.13 -5.68 6.57
N PRO A 152 -8.11 -6.54 6.44
CA PRO A 152 -7.49 -7.24 7.56
C PRO A 152 -6.73 -6.35 8.55
N LEU A 153 -6.13 -5.25 8.09
CA LEU A 153 -5.39 -4.35 8.95
C LEU A 153 -6.31 -3.22 9.44
N ASP A 154 -6.12 -2.79 10.69
CA ASP A 154 -6.70 -1.53 11.17
C ASP A 154 -5.75 -0.36 10.87
N SER A 155 -6.15 0.86 11.24
CA SER A 155 -5.30 2.05 11.04
C SER A 155 -3.91 1.92 11.69
N ALA A 156 -3.79 1.17 12.79
CA ALA A 156 -2.50 0.94 13.44
C ALA A 156 -1.65 -0.07 12.67
N GLY A 157 -2.25 -1.13 12.13
CA GLY A 157 -1.62 -2.11 11.25
C GLY A 157 -1.16 -1.48 9.93
N LEU A 158 -1.99 -0.68 9.29
CA LEU A 158 -1.64 0.10 8.10
C LEU A 158 -0.46 1.04 8.36
N LYS A 159 -0.49 1.77 9.49
CA LYS A 159 0.63 2.61 9.93
C LYS A 159 1.91 1.77 10.15
N ALA A 160 1.82 0.65 10.85
CA ALA A 160 2.97 -0.21 11.12
C ALA A 160 3.59 -0.74 9.82
N LEU A 161 2.75 -1.15 8.86
CA LEU A 161 3.21 -1.63 7.57
C LEU A 161 3.84 -0.50 6.75
N ALA A 162 3.18 0.65 6.61
CA ALA A 162 3.71 1.77 5.82
C ALA A 162 5.01 2.35 6.39
N THR A 163 5.20 2.29 7.72
CA THR A 163 6.39 2.83 8.42
C THR A 163 7.49 1.80 8.69
N ALA A 164 7.36 0.59 8.15
CA ALA A 164 8.37 -0.44 8.33
C ALA A 164 9.71 -0.02 7.71
N ARG A 165 10.79 -0.14 8.48
CA ARG A 165 12.13 0.27 8.05
C ARG A 165 12.65 -0.55 6.87
N GLU A 166 12.15 -1.77 6.72
CA GLU A 166 12.50 -2.70 5.64
C GLU A 166 12.20 -2.13 4.25
N TRP A 167 11.30 -1.16 4.13
CA TRP A 167 11.02 -0.51 2.84
C TRP A 167 12.14 0.39 2.34
N ARG A 168 13.03 0.83 3.23
CA ARG A 168 14.18 1.70 2.90
C ARG A 168 15.27 0.98 2.10
N ASP A 169 15.20 -0.34 2.05
CA ASP A 169 16.14 -1.18 1.31
C ASP A 169 15.76 -1.29 -0.19
N PHE A 170 14.66 -0.65 -0.61
CA PHE A 170 14.10 -0.68 -1.98
C PHE A 170 14.01 0.72 -2.62
#